data_AF-A0A958ZNC6-F1
#
_entry.id   AF-A0A958ZNC6-F1
#
_cell.length_a   1.000
_cell.length_b   1.000
_cell.length_c   1.000
_cell.angle_alpha   90.00
_cell.angle_beta   90.00
_cell.angle_gamma   90.00
#
_symmetry.space_group_name_H-M   'P 1'
#
loop_
_entity.id
_entity.type
_entity.pdbx_description
1 polymer ?
#
loop_
_entity_poly.entity_id
_entity_poly.type
_entity_poly.pdbx_seq_one_letter_code
_entity_poly.pdbx_strand_id
1 'polypeptide(L)'
;MSKLVKFHILFLHLVSSVLLLSCKEKAAETPEKYELVWADEFDYKGKPDSTKWGYEYGFIRNAEKQYYTDDLKNARVEDGHLIIEARREKIANEKYKSDEFEKKNWLKYIAEIDTAQYTSASLTTRGLAEWTYGKIEVSAKLPRGVGQWPAIWMLGANWKEAGWPKCGEIDIMEHVGFDKDSVFGTIHTEAYNHMKGTQKGKKIVISEPYDTFHVFALEWTPEKMDFLLDGVVYNHIENEHKTADEWPFDQDFHLKLNIAIGGGLGGKHGIDDSVFPQQMVVDYVRVYQLKKQ
;
A
#
# COMPACT_ATOMS: atom_id res chain seq x y z
N MET A 1 -55.62 70.84 17.37
CA MET A 1 -54.32 71.38 16.92
C MET A 1 -53.23 70.42 17.39
N SER A 2 -52.16 70.26 16.59
CA SER A 2 -51.05 69.30 16.72
C SER A 2 -51.34 67.87 16.21
N LYS A 3 -50.79 67.58 15.02
CA LYS A 3 -50.77 66.27 14.36
C LYS A 3 -49.51 65.52 14.80
N LEU A 4 -49.67 64.25 15.17
CA LEU A 4 -48.59 63.32 15.49
C LEU A 4 -48.00 62.74 14.20
N VAL A 5 -46.71 62.97 13.93
CA VAL A 5 -45.98 62.35 12.82
C VAL A 5 -45.22 61.14 13.35
N LYS A 6 -45.55 59.94 12.85
CA LYS A 6 -44.83 58.69 13.12
C LYS A 6 -43.68 58.53 12.15
N PHE A 7 -42.45 58.49 12.65
CA PHE A 7 -41.27 58.09 11.89
C PHE A 7 -41.21 56.56 11.76
N HIS A 8 -41.13 56.07 10.53
CA HIS A 8 -40.87 54.66 10.20
C HIS A 8 -39.35 54.44 10.14
N ILE A 9 -38.83 53.51 10.94
CA ILE A 9 -37.48 52.97 10.77
C ILE A 9 -37.61 51.65 10.02
N LEU A 10 -37.16 51.65 8.77
CA LEU A 10 -37.12 50.48 7.89
C LEU A 10 -35.83 49.70 8.20
N PHE A 11 -35.93 48.54 8.85
CA PHE A 11 -34.80 47.61 8.99
C PHE A 11 -34.69 46.77 7.71
N LEU A 12 -33.65 47.03 6.91
CA LEU A 12 -33.29 46.24 5.76
C LEU A 12 -32.57 44.97 6.24
N HIS A 13 -33.20 43.80 6.17
CA HIS A 13 -32.51 42.53 6.39
C HIS A 13 -31.87 42.06 5.09
N LEU A 14 -30.54 42.20 5.03
CA LEU A 14 -29.70 41.64 3.98
C LEU A 14 -29.58 40.12 4.24
N VAL A 15 -30.38 39.32 3.54
CA VAL A 15 -30.22 37.86 3.53
C VAL A 15 -29.03 37.52 2.65
N SER A 16 -27.88 37.24 3.27
CA SER A 16 -26.71 36.70 2.57
C SER A 16 -26.96 35.21 2.30
N SER A 17 -27.26 34.87 1.05
CA SER A 17 -27.25 33.49 0.57
C SER A 17 -25.81 32.97 0.55
N VAL A 18 -25.46 32.17 1.55
CA VAL A 18 -24.26 31.34 1.52
C VAL A 18 -24.53 30.20 0.55
N LEU A 19 -24.04 30.32 -0.69
CA LEU A 19 -23.91 29.19 -1.59
C LEU A 19 -22.84 28.25 -1.01
N LEU A 20 -23.31 27.17 -0.40
CA LEU A 20 -22.48 26.01 -0.09
C LEU A 20 -22.03 25.39 -1.41
N LEU A 21 -20.83 25.74 -1.88
CA LEU A 21 -20.12 24.93 -2.86
C LEU A 21 -19.72 23.63 -2.17
N SER A 22 -20.53 22.59 -2.36
CA SER A 22 -20.09 21.21 -2.14
C SER A 22 -19.00 20.92 -3.15
N CYS A 23 -17.74 20.91 -2.69
CA CYS A 23 -16.64 20.33 -3.43
C CYS A 23 -16.87 18.81 -3.45
N LYS A 24 -17.48 18.31 -4.52
CA LYS A 24 -17.35 16.90 -4.87
C LYS A 24 -15.91 16.71 -5.35
N GLU A 25 -15.11 15.97 -4.58
CA GLU A 25 -13.87 15.41 -5.09
C GLU A 25 -14.16 14.71 -6.41
N LYS A 26 -13.43 15.12 -7.45
CA LYS A 26 -13.56 14.53 -8.77
C LYS A 26 -12.83 13.19 -8.71
N ALA A 27 -13.57 12.11 -8.43
CA ALA A 27 -13.06 10.76 -8.62
C ALA A 27 -12.41 10.68 -10.00
N ALA A 28 -11.19 10.16 -10.08
CA ALA A 28 -10.50 9.97 -11.35
C ALA A 28 -11.42 9.15 -12.26
N GLU A 29 -11.89 9.74 -13.37
CA GLU A 29 -12.76 9.05 -14.32
C GLU A 29 -12.03 7.81 -14.83
N THR A 30 -12.48 6.64 -14.39
CA THR A 30 -12.05 5.38 -14.99
C THR A 30 -12.49 5.43 -16.46
N PRO A 31 -11.58 5.22 -17.45
CA PRO A 31 -11.95 5.29 -18.85
C PRO A 31 -13.14 4.35 -19.12
N GLU A 32 -14.11 4.74 -19.96
CA GLU A 32 -15.37 4.01 -20.28
C GLU A 32 -15.21 2.49 -20.55
N LYS A 33 -13.98 2.03 -20.79
CA LYS A 33 -13.56 0.67 -21.08
C LYS A 33 -13.33 -0.23 -19.87
N TYR A 34 -13.16 0.30 -18.66
CA TYR A 34 -12.91 -0.51 -17.46
C TYR A 34 -14.19 -0.70 -16.64
N GLU A 35 -14.30 -1.83 -15.94
CA GLU A 35 -15.33 -2.11 -14.94
C GLU A 35 -14.69 -2.55 -13.62
N LEU A 36 -15.33 -2.20 -12.49
CA LEU A 36 -14.90 -2.63 -11.17
C LEU A 36 -15.19 -4.12 -10.99
N VAL A 37 -14.15 -4.93 -10.77
CA VAL A 37 -14.28 -6.39 -10.64
C VAL A 37 -14.07 -6.88 -9.21
N TRP A 38 -13.39 -6.10 -8.38
CA TRP A 38 -13.15 -6.40 -6.98
C TRP A 38 -12.91 -5.12 -6.19
N ALA A 39 -13.41 -5.04 -4.96
CA ALA A 39 -13.16 -3.91 -4.08
C ALA A 39 -13.22 -4.30 -2.61
N ASP A 40 -12.51 -3.54 -1.80
CA ASP A 40 -12.76 -3.44 -0.36
C ASP A 40 -12.77 -1.97 0.06
N GLU A 41 -13.94 -1.50 0.48
CA GLU A 41 -14.19 -0.13 0.94
C GLU A 41 -14.08 -0.02 2.47
N PHE A 42 -13.79 -1.13 3.16
CA PHE A 42 -13.57 -1.16 4.61
C PHE A 42 -14.74 -0.59 5.46
N ASP A 43 -15.97 -0.65 4.93
CA ASP A 43 -17.23 -0.22 5.57
C ASP A 43 -17.74 -1.23 6.64
N TYR A 44 -16.85 -1.77 7.45
CA TYR A 44 -17.17 -2.70 8.54
C TYR A 44 -16.28 -2.44 9.76
N LYS A 45 -16.36 -3.28 10.80
CA LYS A 45 -15.52 -3.17 12.00
C LYS A 45 -14.95 -4.53 12.38
N GLY A 46 -13.71 -4.56 12.85
CA GLY A 46 -13.05 -5.77 13.35
C GLY A 46 -11.89 -6.21 12.47
N LYS A 47 -11.70 -7.52 12.27
CA LYS A 47 -10.64 -8.02 11.39
C LYS A 47 -10.99 -7.75 9.92
N PRO A 48 -10.00 -7.49 9.04
CA PRO A 48 -10.15 -7.56 7.59
C PRO A 48 -10.93 -8.80 7.15
N ASP A 49 -11.80 -8.65 6.15
CA ASP A 49 -12.67 -9.71 5.64
C ASP A 49 -11.84 -10.92 5.18
N SER A 50 -12.00 -12.05 5.86
CA SER A 50 -11.24 -13.28 5.58
C SER A 50 -11.55 -13.90 4.22
N THR A 51 -12.62 -13.49 3.55
CA THR A 51 -12.91 -13.90 2.17
C THR A 51 -12.10 -13.12 1.15
N LYS A 52 -11.49 -12.00 1.56
CA LYS A 52 -10.69 -11.07 0.75
C LYS A 52 -9.21 -11.07 1.12
N TRP A 53 -8.91 -11.20 2.42
CA TRP A 53 -7.57 -11.03 2.97
C TRP A 53 -7.13 -12.21 3.83
N GLY A 54 -5.94 -12.73 3.52
CA GLY A 54 -5.11 -13.52 4.42
C GLY A 54 -3.97 -12.68 5.02
N TYR A 55 -3.12 -13.32 5.82
CA TYR A 55 -2.00 -12.67 6.49
C TYR A 55 -0.69 -13.46 6.31
N GLU A 56 0.42 -12.75 6.39
CA GLU A 56 1.74 -13.34 6.63
C GLU A 56 2.07 -13.29 8.13
N TYR A 57 2.76 -14.31 8.64
CA TYR A 57 3.03 -14.47 10.07
C TYR A 57 4.52 -14.62 10.37
N GLY A 58 4.98 -13.84 11.34
CA GLY A 58 6.36 -13.84 11.82
C GLY A 58 7.32 -13.04 10.96
N PHE A 59 8.60 -13.41 11.02
CA PHE A 59 9.64 -12.88 10.15
C PHE A 59 9.55 -13.56 8.78
N ILE A 60 9.60 -12.77 7.70
CA ILE A 60 9.34 -13.28 6.35
C ILE A 60 10.51 -13.06 5.40
N ARG A 61 11.06 -11.84 5.34
CA ARG A 61 11.98 -11.42 4.27
C ARG A 61 12.86 -10.23 4.67
N ASN A 62 13.83 -9.92 3.81
CA ASN A 62 14.66 -8.71 3.83
C ASN A 62 15.37 -8.35 5.16
N ALA A 63 15.56 -9.32 6.06
CA ALA A 63 16.07 -9.13 7.41
C ALA A 63 15.35 -8.02 8.21
N GLU A 64 14.06 -7.83 7.88
CA GLU A 64 13.13 -6.92 8.53
C GLU A 64 12.98 -7.27 10.03
N LYS A 65 12.61 -6.29 10.86
CA LYS A 65 12.68 -6.38 12.33
C LYS A 65 11.33 -6.62 13.01
N GLN A 66 10.23 -6.46 12.29
CA GLN A 66 8.90 -6.75 12.77
C GLN A 66 8.54 -8.22 12.68
N TYR A 67 7.76 -8.68 13.64
CA TYR A 67 7.02 -9.92 13.57
C TYR A 67 5.61 -9.62 13.05
N TYR A 68 5.25 -10.15 11.89
CA TYR A 68 3.90 -9.94 11.37
C TYR A 68 2.87 -10.77 12.14
N THR A 69 1.73 -10.17 12.48
CA THR A 69 0.60 -10.82 13.17
C THR A 69 -0.72 -10.44 12.51
N ASP A 70 -1.80 -11.11 12.90
CA ASP A 70 -3.19 -10.75 12.58
C ASP A 70 -3.94 -10.24 13.82
N ASP A 71 -3.22 -9.80 14.86
CA ASP A 71 -3.81 -9.21 16.05
C ASP A 71 -4.50 -7.89 15.68
N LEU A 72 -5.65 -7.60 16.30
CA LEU A 72 -6.39 -6.34 16.06
C LEU A 72 -5.55 -5.08 16.34
N LYS A 73 -4.52 -5.18 17.17
CA LYS A 73 -3.57 -4.08 17.42
C LYS A 73 -2.70 -3.76 16.20
N ASN A 74 -2.51 -4.71 15.29
CA ASN A 74 -1.66 -4.61 14.11
C ASN A 74 -2.46 -4.53 12.80
N ALA A 75 -3.62 -5.19 12.71
CA ALA A 75 -4.52 -5.08 11.56
C ALA A 75 -5.99 -5.07 12.02
N ARG A 76 -6.70 -3.99 11.71
CA ARG A 76 -8.13 -3.85 12.01
C ARG A 76 -8.80 -2.92 11.03
N VAL A 77 -10.10 -3.07 10.89
CA VAL A 77 -10.97 -2.13 10.21
C VAL A 77 -11.75 -1.34 11.26
N GLU A 78 -11.63 -0.02 11.19
CA GLU A 78 -12.38 0.91 12.04
C GLU A 78 -12.63 2.22 11.29
N ASP A 79 -13.78 2.84 11.57
CA ASP A 79 -14.18 4.14 11.05
C ASP A 79 -14.04 4.29 9.52
N GLY A 80 -14.39 3.23 8.77
CA GLY A 80 -14.36 3.21 7.31
C GLY A 80 -12.98 2.97 6.69
N HIS A 81 -11.99 2.54 7.47
CA HIS A 81 -10.62 2.37 7.00
C HIS A 81 -10.00 1.07 7.50
N LEU A 82 -9.13 0.48 6.69
CA LEU A 82 -8.16 -0.49 7.16
C LEU A 82 -6.99 0.23 7.83
N ILE A 83 -6.69 -0.16 9.06
CA ILE A 83 -5.53 0.29 9.83
C ILE A 83 -4.52 -0.86 9.89
N ILE A 84 -3.36 -0.66 9.27
CA ILE A 84 -2.17 -1.48 9.51
C ILE A 84 -1.27 -0.69 10.45
N GLU A 85 -0.92 -1.25 11.60
CA GLU A 85 -0.21 -0.55 12.66
C GLU A 85 1.05 -1.31 13.08
N ALA A 86 2.19 -0.64 12.93
CA ALA A 86 3.45 -1.09 13.45
C ALA A 86 3.65 -0.59 14.89
N ARG A 87 4.09 -1.49 15.77
CA ARG A 87 4.24 -1.21 17.21
C ARG A 87 5.60 -1.67 17.68
N ARG A 88 6.16 -0.95 18.65
CA ARG A 88 7.34 -1.39 19.40
C ARG A 88 6.87 -2.20 20.59
N GLU A 89 6.97 -3.52 20.48
CA GLU A 89 6.58 -4.44 21.53
C GLU A 89 7.31 -5.78 21.38
N LYS A 90 7.39 -6.52 22.47
CA LYS A 90 8.07 -7.82 22.50
C LYS A 90 7.08 -8.94 22.24
N ILE A 91 7.40 -9.78 21.27
CA ILE A 91 6.69 -11.05 21.03
C ILE A 91 7.73 -12.17 20.87
N ALA A 92 7.45 -13.32 21.50
CA ALA A 92 8.31 -14.48 21.38
C ALA A 92 8.28 -14.99 19.93
N ASN A 93 9.43 -15.36 19.39
CA ASN A 93 9.52 -15.94 18.06
C ASN A 93 9.40 -17.46 18.16
N GLU A 94 8.26 -18.00 17.74
CA GLU A 94 8.01 -19.45 17.73
C GLU A 94 9.02 -20.24 16.86
N LYS A 95 9.73 -19.57 15.95
CA LYS A 95 10.73 -20.16 15.06
C LYS A 95 12.17 -20.02 15.56
N TYR A 96 12.38 -19.50 16.77
CA TYR A 96 13.71 -19.45 17.38
C TYR A 96 14.32 -20.85 17.48
N LYS A 97 15.57 -21.02 17.03
CA LYS A 97 16.27 -22.32 16.93
C LYS A 97 15.53 -23.37 16.11
N SER A 98 14.76 -22.95 15.11
CA SER A 98 14.10 -23.86 14.18
C SER A 98 15.11 -24.49 13.22
N ASP A 99 15.24 -25.81 13.25
CA ASP A 99 16.04 -26.60 12.30
C ASP A 99 15.71 -26.30 10.82
N GLU A 100 14.45 -25.92 10.54
CA GLU A 100 14.00 -25.56 9.19
C GLU A 100 14.74 -24.32 8.67
N PHE A 101 14.87 -23.29 9.52
CA PHE A 101 15.42 -21.99 9.16
C PHE A 101 16.94 -21.92 9.38
N GLU A 102 17.50 -22.67 10.34
CA GLU A 102 18.95 -22.72 10.56
C GLU A 102 19.75 -23.13 9.31
N LYS A 103 19.14 -23.95 8.45
CA LYS A 103 19.75 -24.48 7.22
C LYS A 103 19.51 -23.60 5.99
N LYS A 104 18.70 -22.54 6.10
CA LYS A 104 18.35 -21.64 4.98
C LYS A 104 19.24 -20.40 4.99
N ASN A 105 20.13 -20.26 4.00
CA ASN A 105 21.14 -19.19 3.96
C ASN A 105 20.59 -17.79 4.31
N TRP A 106 19.69 -17.25 3.48
CA TRP A 106 19.17 -15.88 3.63
C TRP A 106 17.98 -15.76 4.60
N LEU A 107 17.40 -16.88 5.03
CA LEU A 107 16.32 -16.91 6.04
C LEU A 107 16.80 -17.32 7.43
N LYS A 108 18.11 -17.56 7.60
CA LYS A 108 18.70 -18.03 8.86
C LYS A 108 18.38 -17.13 10.03
N TYR A 109 18.33 -15.82 9.80
CA TYR A 109 18.05 -14.81 10.83
C TYR A 109 16.72 -15.07 11.58
N ILE A 110 15.76 -15.76 10.93
CA ILE A 110 14.49 -16.15 11.56
C ILE A 110 14.74 -17.11 12.74
N ALA A 111 15.70 -18.03 12.63
CA ALA A 111 16.04 -18.94 13.73
C ALA A 111 16.94 -18.30 14.79
N GLU A 112 17.59 -17.19 14.48
CA GLU A 112 18.57 -16.53 15.37
C GLU A 112 17.92 -15.52 16.33
N ILE A 113 16.71 -15.06 16.03
CA ILE A 113 15.98 -14.09 16.86
C ILE A 113 15.10 -14.84 17.86
N ASP A 114 15.36 -14.70 19.16
CA ASP A 114 14.54 -15.28 20.22
C ASP A 114 13.23 -14.49 20.43
N THR A 115 13.34 -13.16 20.49
CA THR A 115 12.21 -12.26 20.76
C THR A 115 12.24 -11.10 19.78
N ALA A 116 11.15 -10.93 19.02
CA ALA A 116 10.97 -9.76 18.17
C ALA A 116 10.80 -8.50 19.02
N GLN A 117 11.26 -7.35 18.51
CA GLN A 117 11.16 -6.06 19.19
C GLN A 117 10.07 -5.16 18.61
N TYR A 118 9.48 -5.57 17.49
CA TYR A 118 8.42 -4.86 16.80
C TYR A 118 7.39 -5.86 16.30
N THR A 119 6.15 -5.42 16.20
CA THR A 119 5.07 -6.12 15.52
C THR A 119 4.50 -5.22 14.43
N SER A 120 3.89 -5.84 13.43
CA SER A 120 3.17 -5.16 12.35
C SER A 120 2.19 -6.15 11.72
N ALA A 121 1.55 -5.78 10.62
CA ALA A 121 0.78 -6.71 9.80
C ALA A 121 1.21 -6.66 8.33
N SER A 122 1.01 -7.78 7.66
CA SER A 122 1.11 -7.91 6.21
C SER A 122 -0.09 -8.71 5.71
N LEU A 123 -0.99 -8.02 5.02
CA LEU A 123 -2.18 -8.60 4.42
C LEU A 123 -1.86 -9.05 3.00
N THR A 124 -2.55 -10.09 2.53
CA THR A 124 -2.41 -10.60 1.17
C THR A 124 -3.71 -11.15 0.63
N THR A 125 -3.96 -10.97 -0.67
CA THR A 125 -5.11 -11.59 -1.37
C THR A 125 -4.79 -12.98 -1.92
N ARG A 126 -3.59 -13.53 -1.63
CA ARG A 126 -3.10 -14.80 -2.16
C ARG A 126 -4.10 -15.94 -1.95
N GLY A 127 -4.48 -16.63 -3.03
CA GLY A 127 -5.45 -17.73 -3.00
C GLY A 127 -6.90 -17.31 -2.72
N LEU A 128 -7.18 -16.00 -2.67
CA LEU A 128 -8.51 -15.42 -2.46
C LEU A 128 -8.94 -14.58 -3.67
N ALA A 129 -8.05 -13.68 -4.13
CA ALA A 129 -8.23 -12.87 -5.31
C ALA A 129 -6.88 -12.59 -5.97
N GLU A 130 -6.79 -12.85 -7.27
CA GLU A 130 -5.58 -12.71 -8.08
C GLU A 130 -6.00 -12.19 -9.46
N TRP A 131 -5.16 -11.37 -10.08
CA TRP A 131 -5.51 -10.72 -11.34
C TRP A 131 -4.35 -10.79 -12.32
N THR A 132 -4.70 -10.97 -13.60
CA THR A 132 -3.84 -10.68 -14.74
C THR A 132 -4.39 -9.42 -15.43
N TYR A 133 -3.54 -8.39 -15.56
CA TYR A 133 -3.89 -7.08 -16.10
C TYR A 133 -5.00 -6.35 -15.34
N GLY A 134 -5.11 -5.05 -15.58
CA GLY A 134 -6.15 -4.22 -15.00
C GLY A 134 -5.62 -2.88 -14.49
N LYS A 135 -6.51 -2.18 -13.78
CA LYS A 135 -6.14 -1.03 -12.97
C LYS A 135 -6.33 -1.39 -11.50
N ILE A 136 -5.29 -1.22 -10.70
CA ILE A 136 -5.34 -1.41 -9.26
C ILE A 136 -5.16 -0.04 -8.61
N GLU A 137 -6.08 0.36 -7.75
CA GLU A 137 -6.04 1.62 -7.01
C GLU A 137 -6.10 1.33 -5.51
N VAL A 138 -5.23 2.00 -4.75
CA VAL A 138 -5.23 1.97 -3.29
C VAL A 138 -5.14 3.39 -2.77
N SER A 139 -6.17 3.84 -2.05
CA SER A 139 -6.18 5.14 -1.37
C SER A 139 -5.62 4.98 0.03
N ALA A 140 -4.48 5.61 0.34
CA ALA A 140 -3.82 5.43 1.63
C ALA A 140 -3.08 6.68 2.14
N LYS A 141 -2.95 6.76 3.47
CA LYS A 141 -2.02 7.62 4.22
C LYS A 141 -0.88 6.76 4.76
N LEU A 142 0.35 7.26 4.68
CA LEU A 142 1.54 6.51 5.03
C LEU A 142 2.02 6.77 6.48
N PRO A 143 2.71 5.80 7.11
CA PRO A 143 3.39 6.00 8.38
C PRO A 143 4.62 6.91 8.25
N ARG A 144 4.98 7.56 9.36
CA ARG A 144 6.14 8.44 9.47
C ARG A 144 7.33 7.77 10.15
N GLY A 145 8.51 8.30 9.86
CA GLY A 145 9.68 8.11 10.72
C GLY A 145 10.69 7.09 10.20
N VAL A 146 11.95 7.33 10.54
CA VAL A 146 13.08 6.51 10.11
C VAL A 146 12.87 5.06 10.56
N GLY A 147 13.07 4.12 9.63
CA GLY A 147 12.85 2.70 9.87
C GLY A 147 11.49 2.19 9.40
N GLN A 148 10.49 3.04 9.15
CA GLN A 148 9.23 2.61 8.54
C GLN A 148 9.43 2.32 7.04
N TRP A 149 8.82 1.23 6.58
CA TRP A 149 8.80 0.82 5.17
C TRP A 149 7.43 0.25 4.80
N PRO A 150 6.41 1.12 4.62
CA PRO A 150 5.12 0.71 4.09
C PRO A 150 5.23 0.33 2.60
N ALA A 151 4.45 -0.66 2.19
CA ALA A 151 4.39 -1.11 0.81
C ALA A 151 2.98 -1.52 0.38
N ILE A 152 2.64 -1.16 -0.86
CA ILE A 152 1.50 -1.63 -1.64
C ILE A 152 2.09 -2.29 -2.88
N TRP A 153 1.99 -3.59 -2.98
CA TRP A 153 2.76 -4.36 -3.97
C TRP A 153 2.07 -5.66 -4.33
N MET A 154 2.51 -6.27 -5.42
CA MET A 154 1.96 -7.50 -5.94
C MET A 154 3.08 -8.51 -6.23
N LEU A 155 2.77 -9.80 -6.07
CA LEU A 155 3.70 -10.89 -6.35
C LEU A 155 3.03 -11.93 -7.24
N GLY A 156 3.78 -12.49 -8.20
CA GLY A 156 3.26 -13.53 -9.09
C GLY A 156 2.70 -14.73 -8.31
N ALA A 157 1.51 -15.20 -8.69
CA ALA A 157 0.84 -16.31 -8.03
C ALA A 157 1.66 -17.61 -8.08
N ASN A 158 2.48 -17.78 -9.13
CA ASN A 158 3.39 -18.92 -9.34
C ASN A 158 4.70 -18.86 -8.52
N TRP A 159 4.80 -17.99 -7.50
CA TRP A 159 6.05 -17.78 -6.75
C TRP A 159 6.61 -19.03 -6.07
N LYS A 160 5.77 -20.04 -5.77
CA LYS A 160 6.23 -21.30 -5.19
C LYS A 160 6.98 -22.15 -6.21
N GLU A 161 6.56 -22.10 -7.47
CA GLU A 161 7.10 -22.87 -8.57
C GLU A 161 8.30 -22.15 -9.22
N ALA A 162 8.15 -20.86 -9.51
CA ALA A 162 9.16 -20.06 -10.19
C ALA A 162 10.24 -19.52 -9.25
N GLY A 163 9.87 -19.22 -8.00
CA GLY A 163 10.72 -18.48 -7.05
C GLY A 163 10.90 -17.01 -7.44
N TRP A 164 11.28 -16.19 -6.46
CA TRP A 164 11.70 -14.81 -6.72
C TRP A 164 13.14 -14.78 -7.25
N PRO A 165 13.49 -13.92 -8.23
CA PRO A 165 12.65 -12.89 -8.85
C PRO A 165 11.90 -13.35 -10.11
N LYS A 166 11.97 -14.63 -10.50
CA LYS A 166 11.35 -15.16 -11.73
C LYS A 166 9.84 -15.08 -11.75
N CYS A 167 9.19 -15.13 -10.58
CA CYS A 167 7.74 -14.98 -10.48
C CYS A 167 7.24 -13.57 -10.82
N GLY A 168 8.14 -12.58 -10.86
CA GLY A 168 7.76 -11.17 -10.97
C GLY A 168 7.26 -10.58 -9.65
N GLU A 169 7.54 -9.30 -9.48
CA GLU A 169 7.08 -8.44 -8.39
C GLU A 169 6.76 -7.06 -8.96
N ILE A 170 5.67 -6.47 -8.50
CA ILE A 170 5.23 -5.13 -8.90
C ILE A 170 4.99 -4.31 -7.64
N ASP A 171 5.89 -3.38 -7.36
CA ASP A 171 5.80 -2.47 -6.23
C ASP A 171 5.05 -1.20 -6.68
N ILE A 172 3.72 -1.19 -6.48
CA ILE A 172 2.87 -0.05 -6.86
C ILE A 172 3.28 1.19 -6.07
N MET A 173 3.57 1.01 -4.78
CA MET A 173 4.13 2.03 -3.91
C MET A 173 5.01 1.40 -2.83
N GLU A 174 6.24 1.88 -2.75
CA GLU A 174 7.05 1.80 -1.53
C GLU A 174 7.35 3.19 -1.02
N HIS A 175 7.50 3.33 0.30
CA HIS A 175 8.04 4.52 0.95
C HIS A 175 9.06 4.09 2.01
N VAL A 176 10.05 4.93 2.27
CA VAL A 176 10.97 4.77 3.40
C VAL A 176 11.00 6.03 4.23
N GLY A 177 10.77 5.89 5.54
CA GLY A 177 10.53 7.06 6.39
C GLY A 177 11.75 7.96 6.66
N PHE A 178 12.96 7.58 6.19
CA PHE A 178 14.11 8.50 6.17
C PHE A 178 14.11 9.45 4.94
N ASP A 179 13.37 9.11 3.89
CA ASP A 179 13.22 9.89 2.65
C ASP A 179 11.78 10.39 2.55
N LYS A 180 11.48 11.33 3.46
CA LYS A 180 10.13 11.60 3.99
C LYS A 180 9.06 11.93 2.95
N ASP A 181 9.46 12.59 1.87
CA ASP A 181 8.52 13.12 0.89
C ASP A 181 8.61 12.33 -0.42
N SER A 182 8.83 11.02 -0.37
CA SER A 182 9.05 10.25 -1.58
C SER A 182 8.42 8.87 -1.62
N VAL A 183 7.99 8.47 -2.80
CA VAL A 183 7.53 7.10 -3.07
C VAL A 183 8.24 6.54 -4.30
N PHE A 184 8.27 5.21 -4.39
CA PHE A 184 8.89 4.46 -5.46
C PHE A 184 7.85 3.54 -6.10
N GLY A 185 7.84 3.50 -7.44
CA GLY A 185 7.15 2.46 -8.20
C GLY A 185 8.19 1.64 -8.96
N THR A 186 8.23 0.34 -8.70
CA THR A 186 9.32 -0.54 -9.16
C THR A 186 8.77 -1.87 -9.66
N ILE A 187 9.46 -2.50 -10.60
CA ILE A 187 9.26 -3.92 -10.91
C ILE A 187 10.52 -4.72 -10.59
N HIS A 188 10.32 -5.97 -10.18
CA HIS A 188 11.40 -6.94 -10.06
C HIS A 188 11.15 -8.19 -10.90
N THR A 189 12.16 -8.59 -11.66
CA THR A 189 12.17 -9.77 -12.54
C THR A 189 13.53 -10.46 -12.51
N GLU A 190 13.67 -11.58 -13.22
CA GLU A 190 14.97 -12.23 -13.40
C GLU A 190 16.01 -11.28 -14.01
N ALA A 191 15.65 -10.54 -15.05
CA ALA A 191 16.54 -9.57 -15.69
C ALA A 191 16.71 -8.28 -14.86
N TYR A 192 15.64 -7.81 -14.21
CA TYR A 192 15.56 -6.50 -13.57
C TYR A 192 15.33 -6.63 -12.08
N ASN A 193 16.37 -6.68 -11.24
CA ASN A 193 16.18 -6.76 -9.79
C ASN A 193 17.30 -6.09 -8.99
N HIS A 194 16.98 -5.81 -7.72
CA HIS A 194 17.87 -5.07 -6.82
C HIS A 194 19.18 -5.80 -6.50
N MET A 195 19.20 -7.15 -6.55
CA MET A 195 20.44 -7.90 -6.32
C MET A 195 21.46 -7.67 -7.45
N LYS A 196 20.98 -7.48 -8.68
CA LYS A 196 21.77 -7.14 -9.86
C LYS A 196 21.95 -5.62 -10.04
N GLY A 197 21.17 -4.81 -9.33
CA GLY A 197 21.12 -3.35 -9.52
C GLY A 197 20.48 -2.92 -10.83
N THR A 198 19.66 -3.79 -11.43
CA THR A 198 19.05 -3.61 -12.77
C THR A 198 17.53 -3.39 -12.71
N GLN A 199 16.94 -3.27 -11.53
CA GLN A 199 15.50 -3.04 -11.37
C GLN A 199 15.04 -1.80 -12.15
N LYS A 200 13.89 -1.91 -12.80
CA LYS A 200 13.23 -0.78 -13.47
C LYS A 200 12.28 -0.14 -12.47
N GLY A 201 12.57 1.09 -12.06
CA GLY A 201 11.74 1.82 -11.12
C GLY A 201 12.01 3.32 -11.16
N LYS A 202 11.11 4.09 -10.58
CA LYS A 202 11.24 5.55 -10.50
C LYS A 202 10.76 6.07 -9.15
N LYS A 203 11.50 7.04 -8.65
CA LYS A 203 11.18 7.82 -7.45
C LYS A 203 10.43 9.09 -7.85
N ILE A 204 9.41 9.47 -7.11
CA ILE A 204 8.75 10.78 -7.20
C ILE A 204 8.62 11.41 -5.81
N VAL A 205 8.55 12.75 -5.79
CA VAL A 205 8.24 13.50 -4.56
C VAL A 205 6.73 13.61 -4.40
N ILE A 206 6.24 13.40 -3.19
CA ILE A 206 4.84 13.45 -2.81
C ILE A 206 4.64 14.50 -1.72
N SER A 207 3.56 15.28 -1.80
CA SER A 207 3.20 16.27 -0.78
C SER A 207 2.41 15.61 0.34
N GLU A 208 2.72 15.92 1.60
CA GLU A 208 1.89 15.53 2.75
C GLU A 208 1.55 14.01 2.84
N PRO A 209 2.49 13.08 2.55
CA PRO A 209 2.22 11.63 2.41
C PRO A 209 1.62 10.96 3.65
N TYR A 210 1.66 11.67 4.76
CA TYR A 210 1.30 11.20 6.09
C TYR A 210 0.03 11.85 6.65
N ASP A 211 -0.42 12.93 6.02
CA ASP A 211 -1.50 13.80 6.50
C ASP A 211 -2.74 13.66 5.61
N THR A 212 -2.54 13.45 4.30
CA THR A 212 -3.60 13.35 3.29
C THR A 212 -3.62 11.98 2.63
N PHE A 213 -4.81 11.51 2.26
CA PHE A 213 -4.93 10.31 1.43
C PHE A 213 -4.43 10.60 0.02
N HIS A 214 -3.65 9.66 -0.50
CA HIS A 214 -3.23 9.65 -1.89
C HIS A 214 -3.67 8.36 -2.56
N VAL A 215 -3.96 8.43 -3.84
CA VAL A 215 -4.30 7.26 -4.66
C VAL A 215 -3.04 6.77 -5.35
N PHE A 216 -2.52 5.64 -4.87
CA PHE A 216 -1.45 4.89 -5.51
C PHE A 216 -2.08 3.90 -6.47
N ALA A 217 -1.68 3.93 -7.74
CA ALA A 217 -2.30 3.08 -8.74
C ALA A 217 -1.32 2.49 -9.75
N LEU A 218 -1.73 1.36 -10.31
CA LEU A 218 -1.08 0.66 -11.40
C LEU A 218 -2.09 0.49 -12.52
N GLU A 219 -1.75 0.89 -13.73
CA GLU A 219 -2.41 0.44 -14.96
C GLU A 219 -1.50 -0.55 -15.66
N TRP A 220 -1.93 -1.81 -15.74
CA TRP A 220 -1.15 -2.93 -16.23
C TRP A 220 -1.85 -3.60 -17.41
N THR A 221 -1.09 -3.74 -18.49
CA THR A 221 -1.48 -4.34 -19.77
C THR A 221 -0.41 -5.32 -20.23
N PRO A 222 -0.66 -6.17 -21.24
CA PRO A 222 0.38 -7.02 -21.83
C PRO A 222 1.60 -6.23 -22.37
N GLU A 223 1.38 -4.98 -22.79
CA GLU A 223 2.38 -4.17 -23.46
C GLU A 223 3.18 -3.27 -22.52
N LYS A 224 2.61 -2.90 -21.36
CA LYS A 224 3.21 -1.90 -20.46
C LYS A 224 2.58 -1.88 -19.06
N MET A 225 3.28 -1.19 -18.17
CA MET A 225 2.81 -0.77 -16.85
C MET A 225 3.01 0.74 -16.68
N ASP A 226 1.94 1.41 -16.27
CA ASP A 226 1.95 2.81 -15.82
C ASP A 226 1.70 2.84 -14.32
N PHE A 227 2.60 3.49 -13.57
CA PHE A 227 2.43 3.75 -12.15
C PHE A 227 1.96 5.18 -11.97
N LEU A 228 0.89 5.35 -11.19
CA LEU A 228 0.21 6.62 -11.01
C LEU A 228 0.17 7.01 -9.55
N LEU A 229 0.31 8.32 -9.31
CA LEU A 229 0.05 8.97 -8.05
C LEU A 229 -1.02 10.03 -8.28
N ASP A 230 -2.14 9.93 -7.57
CA ASP A 230 -3.28 10.84 -7.68
C ASP A 230 -3.77 11.04 -9.12
N GLY A 231 -3.79 9.93 -9.87
CA GLY A 231 -4.22 9.89 -11.28
C GLY A 231 -3.16 10.39 -12.29
N VAL A 232 -1.96 10.77 -11.84
CA VAL A 232 -0.87 11.21 -12.71
C VAL A 232 0.18 10.11 -12.85
N VAL A 233 0.43 9.68 -14.09
CA VAL A 233 1.51 8.72 -14.40
C VAL A 233 2.86 9.35 -14.07
N TYR A 234 3.63 8.73 -13.17
CA TYR A 234 4.99 9.14 -12.86
C TYR A 234 6.05 8.17 -13.35
N ASN A 235 5.71 6.88 -13.47
CA ASN A 235 6.60 5.85 -14.02
C ASN A 235 5.90 5.07 -15.14
N HIS A 236 6.62 4.81 -16.21
CA HIS A 236 6.15 4.08 -17.38
C HIS A 236 7.18 3.03 -17.75
N ILE A 237 6.76 1.78 -17.86
CA ILE A 237 7.63 0.65 -18.18
C ILE A 237 7.00 -0.16 -19.32
N GLU A 238 7.71 -0.25 -20.44
CA GLU A 238 7.27 -1.02 -21.61
C GLU A 238 7.77 -2.47 -21.57
N ASN A 239 6.96 -3.38 -22.10
CA ASN A 239 7.35 -4.75 -22.42
C ASN A 239 8.17 -4.77 -23.73
N GLU A 240 9.40 -4.26 -23.66
CA GLU A 240 10.28 -4.00 -24.81
C GLU A 240 10.59 -5.28 -25.62
N HIS A 241 11.06 -6.33 -24.93
CA HIS A 241 11.59 -7.54 -25.58
C HIS A 241 10.67 -8.76 -25.51
N LYS A 242 9.58 -8.70 -24.74
CA LYS A 242 8.57 -9.79 -24.63
C LYS A 242 9.19 -11.13 -24.22
N THR A 243 10.16 -11.10 -23.33
CA THR A 243 10.80 -12.30 -22.76
C THR A 243 10.32 -12.51 -21.33
N ALA A 244 10.22 -13.78 -20.90
CA ALA A 244 9.80 -14.09 -19.53
C ALA A 244 10.78 -13.57 -18.46
N ASP A 245 12.08 -13.46 -18.78
CA ASP A 245 13.09 -12.93 -17.85
C ASP A 245 12.88 -11.43 -17.58
N GLU A 246 12.39 -10.69 -18.56
CA GLU A 246 12.14 -9.24 -18.48
C GLU A 246 10.69 -8.89 -18.14
N TRP A 247 9.75 -9.77 -18.49
CA TRP A 247 8.32 -9.52 -18.39
C TRP A 247 7.54 -10.78 -17.95
N PRO A 248 7.71 -11.26 -16.71
CA PRO A 248 6.92 -12.36 -16.14
C PRO A 248 5.52 -11.90 -15.71
N PHE A 249 4.93 -10.89 -16.37
CA PHE A 249 3.69 -10.22 -15.99
C PHE A 249 2.51 -10.58 -16.90
N ASP A 250 2.58 -11.72 -17.56
CA ASP A 250 1.46 -12.28 -18.35
C ASP A 250 0.85 -13.47 -17.60
N GLN A 251 0.62 -13.29 -16.29
CA GLN A 251 0.10 -14.28 -15.35
C GLN A 251 -0.59 -13.59 -14.17
N ASP A 252 -1.23 -14.38 -13.29
CA ASP A 252 -1.94 -13.84 -12.13
C ASP A 252 -0.99 -13.34 -11.04
N PHE A 253 -1.34 -12.21 -10.43
CA PHE A 253 -0.64 -11.61 -9.29
C PHE A 253 -1.61 -11.40 -8.13
N HIS A 254 -1.13 -11.62 -6.91
CA HIS A 254 -1.87 -11.31 -5.69
C HIS A 254 -1.34 -10.01 -5.04
N LEU A 255 -2.25 -9.22 -4.47
CA LEU A 255 -1.94 -7.95 -3.81
C LEU A 255 -1.47 -8.19 -2.37
N LYS A 256 -0.61 -7.28 -1.89
CA LYS A 256 -0.05 -7.24 -0.55
C LYS A 256 0.00 -5.81 -0.02
N LEU A 257 -0.37 -5.66 1.24
CA LEU A 257 -0.32 -4.41 1.99
C LEU A 257 0.43 -4.66 3.29
N ASN A 258 1.49 -3.90 3.60
CA ASN A 258 2.22 -4.07 4.85
C ASN A 258 2.95 -2.81 5.30
N ILE A 259 3.40 -2.83 6.55
CA ILE A 259 4.47 -1.97 7.05
C ILE A 259 5.61 -2.85 7.54
N ALA A 260 6.72 -2.85 6.81
CA ALA A 260 7.98 -3.40 7.28
C ALA A 260 8.71 -2.39 8.18
N ILE A 261 9.55 -2.90 9.08
CA ILE A 261 10.36 -2.12 10.02
C ILE A 261 11.82 -2.49 9.86
N GLY A 262 12.65 -1.50 9.52
CA GLY A 262 14.06 -1.70 9.24
C GLY A 262 14.29 -2.46 7.93
N GLY A 263 15.03 -3.57 8.00
CA GLY A 263 15.44 -4.33 6.82
C GLY A 263 16.49 -3.61 5.96
N GLY A 264 16.84 -4.22 4.82
CA GLY A 264 17.89 -3.73 3.94
C GLY A 264 17.63 -2.34 3.33
N LEU A 265 16.36 -1.98 3.13
CA LEU A 265 15.97 -0.69 2.56
C LEU A 265 15.49 0.29 3.64
N GLY A 266 14.35 0.02 4.30
CA GLY A 266 13.77 0.89 5.32
C GLY A 266 14.70 1.22 6.49
N GLY A 267 15.59 0.29 6.84
CA GLY A 267 16.55 0.38 7.95
C GLY A 267 17.90 0.99 7.59
N LYS A 268 18.09 1.49 6.36
CA LYS A 268 19.37 2.05 5.88
C LYS A 268 19.94 3.14 6.80
N HIS A 269 19.06 3.88 7.48
CA HIS A 269 19.42 4.95 8.43
C HIS A 269 19.02 4.62 9.88
N GLY A 270 18.84 3.33 10.20
CA GLY A 270 18.40 2.87 11.52
C GLY A 270 16.88 2.82 11.67
N ILE A 271 16.42 2.74 12.92
CA ILE A 271 15.01 2.77 13.30
C ILE A 271 14.87 3.80 14.43
N ASP A 272 13.95 4.74 14.27
CA ASP A 272 13.60 5.69 15.33
C ASP A 272 12.51 5.10 16.23
N ASP A 273 12.92 4.56 17.36
CA ASP A 273 12.01 3.95 18.35
C ASP A 273 10.98 4.94 18.93
N SER A 274 11.25 6.24 18.87
CA SER A 274 10.38 7.26 19.47
C SER A 274 9.11 7.54 18.67
N VAL A 275 9.07 7.12 17.39
CA VAL A 275 7.92 7.38 16.52
C VAL A 275 6.79 6.38 16.69
N PHE A 276 7.00 5.24 17.36
CA PHE A 276 5.97 4.20 17.48
C PHE A 276 4.85 4.57 18.47
N PRO A 277 3.60 4.14 18.21
CA PRO A 277 3.16 3.35 17.06
C PRO A 277 3.02 4.18 15.78
N GLN A 278 3.07 3.51 14.62
CA GLN A 278 2.90 4.12 13.30
C GLN A 278 1.90 3.35 12.46
N GLN A 279 1.11 4.08 11.67
CA GLN A 279 -0.03 3.51 10.93
C GLN A 279 0.07 3.80 9.43
N MET A 280 -0.26 2.80 8.64
CA MET A 280 -0.72 2.96 7.26
C MET A 280 -2.24 2.84 7.31
N VAL A 281 -2.93 3.90 6.89
CA VAL A 281 -4.39 3.97 6.90
C VAL A 281 -4.85 3.85 5.46
N VAL A 282 -5.65 2.85 5.15
CA VAL A 282 -6.15 2.57 3.79
C VAL A 282 -7.65 2.81 3.77
N ASP A 283 -8.09 3.72 2.89
CA ASP A 283 -9.49 4.10 2.68
C ASP A 283 -10.19 3.09 1.79
N TYR A 284 -9.58 2.70 0.67
CA TYR A 284 -10.10 1.62 -0.17
C TYR A 284 -9.02 0.91 -0.95
N VAL A 285 -9.36 -0.29 -1.42
CA VAL A 285 -8.68 -1.00 -2.50
C VAL A 285 -9.69 -1.30 -3.59
N ARG A 286 -9.40 -0.92 -4.84
CA ARG A 286 -10.27 -1.18 -5.99
C ARG A 286 -9.47 -1.77 -7.14
N VAL A 287 -10.03 -2.80 -7.76
CA VAL A 287 -9.47 -3.44 -8.95
C VAL A 287 -10.47 -3.38 -10.09
N TYR A 288 -10.00 -2.88 -11.22
CA TYR A 288 -10.76 -2.73 -12.44
C TYR A 288 -10.13 -3.55 -13.56
N GLN A 289 -10.94 -4.13 -14.43
CA GLN A 289 -10.46 -4.79 -15.64
C GLN A 289 -11.20 -4.25 -16.86
N LEU A 290 -10.62 -4.43 -18.04
CA LEU A 290 -11.29 -4.08 -19.29
C LEU A 290 -12.59 -4.87 -19.41
N LYS A 291 -13.69 -4.17 -19.72
CA LYS A 291 -14.98 -4.78 -20.04
C LYS A 291 -14.78 -5.79 -21.15
N LYS A 292 -15.28 -7.00 -20.91
CA LYS A 292 -15.35 -8.01 -21.97
C LYS A 292 -16.29 -7.50 -23.06
N GLN A 293 -15.78 -7.38 -24.28
CA GLN A 293 -16.59 -7.08 -25.46
C GLN A 293 -17.48 -8.26 -25.83
#